data_AF-A0A090V3E4-F1
#
_entry.id   AF-A0A090V3E4-F1
#
_cell.length_a   1.000
_cell.length_b   1.000
_cell.length_c   1.000
_cell.angle_alpha   90.00
_cell.angle_beta   90.00
_cell.angle_gamma   90.00
#
_symmetry.space_group_name_H-M   'P 1'
#
loop_
_entity.id
_entity.type
_entity.pdbx_description
1 polymer ?
#
loop_
_entity_poly.entity_id
_entity_poly.type
_entity_poly.pdbx_seq_one_letter_code
_entity_poly.pdbx_strand_id
1 'polypeptide(L)'
;MTKAQRWQERQYLIGTGQRSIYPDARLASDRLAENNEAVEKAKLAENVYKNINPLRDTPGVPEGWKDISNDEGALNKIGLSREMLYDNNKSPDFLARVYEPESSVFGKDMNPTVVFRGSRAPEFPEGLMSAAKKAFLKWDVSGIKNIKDWANNIEQAIGMESEYYKKAIDIGKAIRGHTDISGHSLGGGMASAASMASGQSAWTFNAAGLNSGTVEKYGGKILGSANNIKAYRIDGELLTSLQEVHNEEDYDLIKNALPESLQKPWGAALPFTLKEWGSLAAPDAVGAQHILSGGTGSLLDKHGIDQTIKLIEDEKDNDIATIRSRI
;
A
#
# COMPACT_ATOMS: atom_id res chain seq x y z
N MET A 1 10.10 -20.92 -17.06
CA MET A 1 9.20 -21.39 -16.00
C MET A 1 7.99 -20.46 -15.95
N THR A 2 6.77 -20.98 -15.98
CA THR A 2 5.53 -20.19 -15.91
C THR A 2 5.32 -19.63 -14.50
N LYS A 3 4.41 -18.65 -14.29
CA LYS A 3 4.08 -18.19 -12.92
C LYS A 3 3.49 -19.30 -12.06
N ALA A 4 2.62 -20.15 -12.62
CA ALA A 4 2.08 -21.30 -11.91
C ALA A 4 3.19 -22.23 -11.40
N GLN A 5 4.18 -22.54 -12.25
CA GLN A 5 5.34 -23.34 -11.85
C GLN A 5 6.17 -22.66 -10.76
N ARG A 6 6.48 -21.35 -10.91
CA ARG A 6 7.20 -20.59 -9.88
C ARG A 6 6.44 -20.53 -8.55
N TRP A 7 5.12 -20.41 -8.58
CA TRP A 7 4.26 -20.42 -7.39
C TRP A 7 4.36 -21.76 -6.68
N GLN A 8 4.13 -22.87 -7.39
CA GLN A 8 4.18 -24.21 -6.84
C GLN A 8 5.57 -24.56 -6.28
N GLU A 9 6.65 -24.19 -6.97
CA GLU A 9 8.01 -24.38 -6.46
C GLU A 9 8.26 -23.62 -5.15
N ARG A 10 7.75 -22.39 -5.04
CA ARG A 10 7.84 -21.62 -3.79
C ARG A 10 7.01 -22.25 -2.66
N GLN A 11 5.79 -22.70 -2.93
CA GLN A 11 4.96 -23.41 -1.94
C GLN A 11 5.66 -24.68 -1.43
N TYR A 12 6.27 -25.44 -2.32
CA TYR A 12 7.07 -26.61 -1.94
C TYR A 12 8.28 -26.25 -1.07
N LEU A 13 9.00 -25.19 -1.45
CA LEU A 13 10.16 -24.71 -0.72
C LEU A 13 9.78 -24.23 0.69
N ILE A 14 8.69 -23.47 0.80
CA ILE A 14 8.13 -23.01 2.08
C ILE A 14 7.79 -24.23 2.96
N GLY A 15 6.99 -25.18 2.44
CA GLY A 15 6.63 -26.36 3.23
C GLY A 15 7.86 -27.14 3.72
N THR A 16 8.92 -27.22 2.91
CA THR A 16 10.17 -27.88 3.29
C THR A 16 10.92 -27.10 4.37
N GLY A 17 11.05 -25.77 4.21
CA GLY A 17 11.71 -24.90 5.19
C GLY A 17 11.04 -24.94 6.57
N GLN A 18 9.71 -24.93 6.62
CA GLN A 18 8.93 -25.03 7.87
C GLN A 18 9.19 -26.33 8.65
N ARG A 19 9.55 -27.42 7.95
CA ARG A 19 9.90 -28.72 8.57
C ARG A 19 11.38 -28.88 8.86
N SER A 20 12.21 -27.87 8.55
CA SER A 20 13.65 -27.94 8.77
C SER A 20 13.99 -28.04 10.25
N ILE A 21 15.06 -28.77 10.58
CA ILE A 21 15.62 -28.80 11.94
C ILE A 21 16.26 -27.46 12.31
N TYR A 22 16.67 -26.67 11.31
CA TYR A 22 17.36 -25.40 11.51
C TYR A 22 16.36 -24.27 11.78
N PRO A 23 16.49 -23.55 12.91
CA PRO A 23 15.57 -22.45 13.25
C PRO A 23 15.56 -21.30 12.24
N ASP A 24 16.72 -20.96 11.66
CA ASP A 24 16.86 -19.91 10.65
C ASP A 24 16.08 -20.24 9.37
N ALA A 25 16.09 -21.51 8.94
CA ALA A 25 15.29 -21.98 7.81
C ALA A 25 13.78 -21.92 8.07
N ARG A 26 13.33 -22.24 9.29
CA ARG A 26 11.90 -22.12 9.65
C ARG A 26 11.44 -20.65 9.63
N LEU A 27 12.21 -19.76 10.25
CA LEU A 27 11.91 -18.32 10.27
C LEU A 27 11.92 -17.71 8.85
N ALA A 28 12.93 -18.04 8.03
CA ALA A 28 12.98 -17.62 6.64
C ALA A 28 11.80 -18.16 5.84
N SER A 29 11.37 -19.38 6.14
CA SER A 29 10.23 -19.99 5.47
C SER A 29 8.89 -19.33 5.82
N ASP A 30 8.69 -18.97 7.09
CA ASP A 30 7.48 -18.27 7.51
C ASP A 30 7.43 -16.86 6.89
N ARG A 31 8.55 -16.14 6.90
CA ARG A 31 8.66 -14.83 6.21
C ARG A 31 8.48 -14.96 4.70
N LEU A 32 9.04 -15.98 4.06
CA LEU A 32 8.83 -16.25 2.64
C LEU A 32 7.36 -16.53 2.33
N ALA A 33 6.64 -17.26 3.18
CA ALA A 33 5.20 -17.47 3.03
C ALA A 33 4.43 -16.15 3.04
N GLU A 34 4.66 -15.30 4.06
CA GLU A 34 4.01 -14.00 4.17
C GLU A 34 4.34 -13.08 2.99
N ASN A 35 5.62 -12.95 2.65
CA ASN A 35 6.08 -12.07 1.59
C ASN A 35 5.68 -12.56 0.19
N ASN A 36 5.57 -13.87 -0.01
CA ASN A 36 5.14 -14.42 -1.30
C ASN A 36 3.67 -14.08 -1.61
N GLU A 37 2.83 -13.93 -0.59
CA GLU A 37 1.48 -13.38 -0.74
C GLU A 37 1.48 -11.85 -0.83
N ALA A 38 2.20 -11.17 0.08
CA ALA A 38 2.19 -9.72 0.15
C ALA A 38 2.66 -9.05 -1.15
N VAL A 39 3.65 -9.61 -1.85
CA VAL A 39 4.11 -9.03 -3.11
C VAL A 39 3.03 -9.07 -4.20
N GLU A 40 2.15 -10.06 -4.18
CA GLU A 40 1.04 -10.14 -5.13
C GLU A 40 0.03 -9.03 -4.84
N LYS A 41 -0.31 -8.83 -3.55
CA LYS A 41 -1.17 -7.73 -3.11
C LYS A 41 -0.56 -6.35 -3.39
N ALA A 42 0.76 -6.21 -3.26
CA ALA A 42 1.50 -4.98 -3.59
C ALA A 42 1.45 -4.66 -5.09
N LYS A 43 1.63 -5.68 -5.95
CA LYS A 43 1.51 -5.52 -7.41
C LYS A 43 0.10 -5.10 -7.83
N LEU A 44 -0.94 -5.57 -7.15
CA LEU A 44 -2.30 -5.08 -7.38
C LEU A 44 -2.48 -3.63 -6.90
N ALA A 45 -1.91 -3.28 -5.74
CA ALA A 45 -1.91 -1.92 -5.21
C ALA A 45 -1.12 -0.93 -6.09
N GLU A 46 -0.11 -1.38 -6.84
CA GLU A 46 0.50 -0.60 -7.92
C GLU A 46 -0.43 -0.52 -9.15
N ASN A 47 -1.00 -1.66 -9.57
CA ASN A 47 -1.76 -1.76 -10.81
C ASN A 47 -2.99 -0.83 -10.83
N VAL A 48 -3.66 -0.66 -9.69
CA VAL A 48 -4.87 0.18 -9.59
C VAL A 48 -4.63 1.66 -10.00
N TYR A 49 -3.40 2.17 -9.88
CA TYR A 49 -3.04 3.52 -10.35
C TYR A 49 -3.08 3.67 -11.87
N LYS A 50 -2.96 2.56 -12.61
CA LYS A 50 -3.02 2.56 -14.09
C LYS A 50 -4.45 2.73 -14.61
N ASN A 51 -5.46 2.57 -13.75
CA ASN A 51 -6.86 2.80 -14.10
C ASN A 51 -7.21 4.30 -13.97
N ILE A 52 -7.45 4.93 -15.11
CA ILE A 52 -7.90 6.32 -15.20
C ILE A 52 -9.41 6.45 -15.47
N ASN A 53 -10.05 5.40 -15.97
CA ASN A 53 -11.48 5.34 -16.27
C ASN A 53 -12.09 4.07 -15.65
N PRO A 54 -12.98 4.21 -14.66
CA PRO A 54 -13.48 3.07 -13.89
C PRO A 54 -14.39 2.15 -14.71
N LEU A 55 -14.93 2.62 -15.84
CA LEU A 55 -15.77 1.82 -16.73
C LEU A 55 -14.96 0.97 -17.71
N ARG A 56 -13.63 1.06 -17.69
CA ARG A 56 -12.72 0.26 -18.52
C ARG A 56 -11.91 -0.69 -17.66
N ASP A 57 -11.45 -1.77 -18.27
CA ASP A 57 -10.58 -2.73 -17.62
C ASP A 57 -9.23 -2.08 -17.32
N THR A 58 -8.64 -2.45 -16.18
CA THR A 58 -7.34 -1.92 -15.77
C THR A 58 -6.26 -2.48 -16.68
N PRO A 59 -5.44 -1.65 -17.35
CA PRO A 59 -4.40 -2.14 -18.23
C PRO A 59 -3.27 -2.80 -17.43
N GLY A 60 -2.68 -3.85 -18.02
CA GLY A 60 -1.49 -4.49 -17.48
C GLY A 60 -1.70 -5.14 -16.11
N VAL A 61 -2.88 -5.75 -15.89
CA VAL A 61 -3.17 -6.58 -14.70
C VAL A 61 -2.03 -7.59 -14.49
N PRO A 62 -1.52 -7.77 -13.26
CA PRO A 62 -0.45 -8.72 -12.99
C PRO A 62 -0.81 -10.15 -13.43
N GLU A 63 0.18 -10.89 -13.96
CA GLU A 63 0.01 -12.30 -14.38
C GLU A 63 -0.69 -13.12 -13.29
N GLY A 64 -1.64 -13.99 -13.63
CA GLY A 64 -2.39 -14.80 -12.67
C GLY A 64 -3.54 -14.06 -11.97
N TRP A 65 -3.82 -12.81 -12.33
CA TRP A 65 -4.97 -12.05 -11.84
C TRP A 65 -5.84 -11.56 -12.99
N LYS A 66 -7.14 -11.44 -12.71
CA LYS A 66 -8.12 -10.84 -13.62
C LYS A 66 -8.82 -9.68 -12.91
N ASP A 67 -8.90 -8.51 -13.56
CA ASP A 67 -9.76 -7.42 -13.08
C ASP A 67 -11.24 -7.79 -13.37
N ILE A 68 -12.03 -7.91 -12.31
CA ILE A 68 -13.46 -8.26 -12.37
C ILE A 68 -14.37 -7.09 -11.98
N SER A 69 -13.82 -5.88 -11.84
CA SER A 69 -14.58 -4.72 -11.35
C SER A 69 -15.71 -4.26 -12.28
N ASN A 70 -15.72 -4.72 -13.54
CA ASN A 70 -16.77 -4.45 -14.52
C ASN A 70 -17.66 -5.68 -14.79
N ASP A 71 -17.47 -6.77 -14.06
CA ASP A 71 -18.27 -8.00 -14.15
C ASP A 71 -19.26 -8.07 -12.98
N GLU A 72 -20.49 -7.59 -13.22
CA GLU A 72 -21.57 -7.60 -12.23
C GLU A 72 -21.82 -8.99 -11.65
N GLY A 73 -21.72 -10.05 -12.48
CA GLY A 73 -21.95 -11.42 -12.03
C GLY A 73 -20.88 -11.90 -11.06
N ALA A 74 -19.62 -11.49 -11.28
CA ALA A 74 -18.52 -11.78 -10.38
C ALA A 74 -18.60 -10.95 -9.08
N LEU A 75 -18.86 -9.63 -9.18
CA LEU A 75 -18.97 -8.74 -8.02
C LEU A 75 -20.09 -9.14 -7.07
N ASN A 76 -21.26 -9.51 -7.62
CA ASN A 76 -22.40 -9.93 -6.79
C ASN A 76 -22.10 -11.16 -5.93
N LYS A 77 -21.18 -12.05 -6.35
CA LYS A 77 -20.78 -13.23 -5.56
C LYS A 77 -20.05 -12.85 -4.28
N ILE A 78 -19.30 -11.75 -4.30
CA ILE A 78 -18.59 -11.21 -3.14
C ILE A 78 -19.36 -10.06 -2.46
N GLY A 79 -20.63 -9.85 -2.85
CA GLY A 79 -21.51 -8.86 -2.22
C GLY A 79 -21.31 -7.41 -2.67
N LEU A 80 -20.54 -7.17 -3.72
CA LEU A 80 -20.27 -5.83 -4.25
C LEU A 80 -21.06 -5.54 -5.52
N SER A 81 -21.23 -4.25 -5.83
CA SER A 81 -21.66 -3.77 -7.15
C SER A 81 -20.64 -2.80 -7.71
N ARG A 82 -20.63 -2.63 -9.03
CA ARG A 82 -19.64 -1.78 -9.71
C ARG A 82 -19.69 -0.32 -9.25
N GLU A 83 -20.90 0.20 -8.97
CA GLU A 83 -21.13 1.59 -8.59
C GLU A 83 -20.54 1.93 -7.20
N MET A 84 -20.24 0.93 -6.38
CA MET A 84 -19.54 1.13 -5.11
C MET A 84 -18.06 1.48 -5.31
N LEU A 85 -17.48 1.09 -6.44
CA LEU A 85 -16.03 1.08 -6.67
C LEU A 85 -15.46 2.43 -7.14
N TYR A 86 -16.30 3.44 -7.37
CA TYR A 86 -15.85 4.78 -7.77
C TYR A 86 -16.85 5.86 -7.32
N ASP A 87 -16.46 7.13 -7.41
CA ASP A 87 -17.32 8.29 -7.19
C ASP A 87 -17.76 9.00 -8.47
N ASN A 88 -16.94 8.98 -9.52
CA ASN A 88 -17.21 9.59 -10.82
C ASN A 88 -16.78 8.67 -11.98
N ASN A 89 -17.58 8.62 -13.05
CA ASN A 89 -17.38 7.67 -14.15
C ASN A 89 -16.39 8.11 -15.24
N LYS A 90 -15.76 9.29 -15.10
CA LYS A 90 -14.79 9.83 -16.06
C LYS A 90 -13.37 9.91 -15.50
N SER A 91 -13.21 10.65 -14.41
CA SER A 91 -11.97 10.77 -13.64
C SER A 91 -12.36 10.68 -12.17
N PRO A 92 -12.42 9.46 -11.61
CA PRO A 92 -12.76 9.28 -10.21
C PRO A 92 -11.63 9.77 -9.33
N ASP A 93 -11.97 10.39 -8.20
CA ASP A 93 -11.01 10.71 -7.16
C ASP A 93 -10.90 9.49 -6.22
N PHE A 94 -12.02 9.01 -5.71
CA PHE A 94 -12.15 7.69 -5.09
C PHE A 94 -12.21 6.58 -6.14
N LEU A 95 -11.28 5.62 -6.06
CA LEU A 95 -11.30 4.43 -6.90
C LEU A 95 -10.89 3.19 -6.10
N ALA A 96 -11.69 2.14 -6.23
CA ALA A 96 -11.34 0.78 -5.89
C ALA A 96 -11.46 -0.12 -7.13
N ARG A 97 -10.71 -1.22 -7.17
CA ARG A 97 -10.84 -2.28 -8.18
C ARG A 97 -10.84 -3.64 -7.48
N VAL A 98 -11.43 -4.65 -8.12
CA VAL A 98 -11.50 -6.01 -7.61
C VAL A 98 -10.76 -6.94 -8.57
N TYR A 99 -9.83 -7.71 -8.04
CA TYR A 99 -9.03 -8.67 -8.80
C TYR A 99 -9.33 -10.08 -8.33
N GLU A 100 -9.63 -10.96 -9.28
CA GLU A 100 -9.85 -12.38 -9.07
C GLU A 100 -8.55 -13.15 -9.35
N PRO A 101 -8.07 -14.01 -8.43
CA PRO A 101 -6.92 -14.85 -8.69
C PRO A 101 -7.28 -15.99 -9.66
N GLU A 102 -6.39 -16.27 -10.60
CA GLU A 102 -6.54 -17.40 -11.51
C GLU A 102 -6.19 -18.71 -10.78
N SER A 103 -7.18 -19.59 -10.65
CA SER A 103 -6.99 -20.92 -10.02
C SER A 103 -5.95 -21.80 -10.73
N SER A 104 -5.69 -21.58 -12.02
CA SER A 104 -4.61 -22.24 -12.77
C SER A 104 -3.21 -21.84 -12.32
N VAL A 105 -3.07 -20.68 -11.65
CA VAL A 105 -1.82 -20.16 -11.13
C VAL A 105 -1.70 -20.40 -9.63
N PHE A 106 -2.71 -19.97 -8.88
CA PHE A 106 -2.67 -19.94 -7.41
C PHE A 106 -3.42 -21.08 -6.73
N GLY A 107 -4.12 -21.94 -7.48
CA GLY A 107 -4.95 -22.98 -6.88
C GLY A 107 -6.05 -22.39 -6.00
N LYS A 108 -5.99 -22.66 -4.70
CA LYS A 108 -6.88 -22.10 -3.66
C LYS A 108 -6.14 -21.21 -2.67
N ASP A 109 -4.88 -20.86 -2.96
CA ASP A 109 -4.00 -20.20 -2.01
C ASP A 109 -4.24 -18.68 -1.92
N MET A 110 -5.05 -18.12 -2.83
CA MET A 110 -5.34 -16.70 -2.95
C MET A 110 -6.85 -16.46 -3.01
N ASN A 111 -7.30 -15.37 -2.39
CA ASN A 111 -8.69 -14.91 -2.48
C ASN A 111 -8.85 -13.73 -3.46
N PRO A 112 -10.08 -13.47 -3.94
CA PRO A 112 -10.43 -12.21 -4.59
C PRO A 112 -9.98 -11.03 -3.72
N THR A 113 -9.45 -9.98 -4.34
CA THR A 113 -8.87 -8.84 -3.60
C THR A 113 -9.51 -7.53 -4.03
N VAL A 114 -10.07 -6.79 -3.07
CA VAL A 114 -10.50 -5.41 -3.25
C VAL A 114 -9.31 -4.49 -3.01
N VAL A 115 -9.00 -3.63 -3.96
CA VAL A 115 -7.81 -2.78 -3.94
C VAL A 115 -8.18 -1.33 -4.05
N PHE A 116 -7.83 -0.55 -3.04
CA PHE A 116 -8.08 0.88 -2.97
C PHE A 116 -6.89 1.65 -3.56
N ARG A 117 -7.17 2.59 -4.46
CA ARG A 117 -6.15 3.50 -5.01
C ARG A 117 -5.91 4.64 -4.04
N GLY A 118 -4.65 4.96 -3.75
CA GLY A 118 -4.29 6.18 -3.03
C GLY A 118 -4.38 7.45 -3.88
N SER A 119 -3.91 8.56 -3.32
CA SER A 119 -3.90 9.86 -4.02
C SER A 119 -3.01 9.82 -5.26
N ARG A 120 -3.45 10.47 -6.34
CA ARG A 120 -2.61 10.70 -7.53
C ARG A 120 -1.61 11.83 -7.22
N ALA A 121 -0.38 11.70 -7.69
CA ALA A 121 0.47 12.89 -7.84
C ALA A 121 -0.14 13.81 -8.91
N PRO A 122 0.03 15.14 -8.83
CA PRO A 122 -0.36 16.03 -9.92
C PRO A 122 0.33 15.55 -11.18
N GLU A 123 -0.44 15.44 -12.25
CA GLU A 123 -0.08 14.79 -13.50
C GLU A 123 1.34 15.17 -13.97
N PHE A 124 2.20 14.17 -14.19
CA PHE A 124 3.07 14.26 -15.36
C PHE A 124 2.19 13.94 -16.57
N PRO A 125 2.02 14.87 -17.53
CA PRO A 125 1.08 14.70 -18.63
C PRO A 125 1.40 13.44 -19.45
N GLU A 126 0.33 12.84 -19.98
CA GLU A 126 0.35 11.62 -20.78
C GLU A 126 1.46 11.63 -21.84
N GLY A 127 2.20 10.52 -21.95
CA GLY A 127 3.28 10.33 -22.93
C GLY A 127 4.71 10.55 -22.41
N LEU A 128 4.87 11.27 -21.29
CA LEU A 128 6.19 11.55 -20.72
C LEU A 128 6.84 10.33 -20.05
N MET A 129 6.08 9.31 -19.63
CA MET A 129 6.65 8.11 -18.98
C MET A 129 7.53 7.28 -19.95
N SER A 130 7.23 7.30 -21.26
CA SER A 130 8.08 6.64 -22.27
C SER A 130 9.35 7.44 -22.61
N ALA A 131 9.27 8.78 -22.54
CA ALA A 131 10.37 9.70 -22.79
C ALA A 131 11.29 9.82 -21.57
N ALA A 132 10.73 9.86 -20.36
CA ALA A 132 11.43 9.90 -19.09
C ALA A 132 12.21 8.61 -18.82
N LYS A 133 11.67 7.43 -19.18
CA LYS A 133 12.42 6.16 -19.11
C LYS A 133 13.62 6.11 -20.07
N LYS A 134 13.53 6.81 -21.21
CA LYS A 134 14.65 7.02 -22.16
C LYS A 134 15.64 8.09 -21.69
N ALA A 135 15.17 9.10 -20.95
CA ALA A 135 15.99 10.18 -20.39
C ALA A 135 16.70 9.78 -19.09
N PHE A 136 16.18 8.80 -18.33
CA PHE A 136 16.75 8.27 -17.09
C PHE A 136 18.17 7.66 -17.24
N LEU A 137 18.64 7.47 -18.47
CA LEU A 137 20.02 7.08 -18.79
C LEU A 137 21.02 8.25 -18.73
N LYS A 138 20.56 9.50 -18.57
CA LYS A 138 21.42 10.68 -18.45
C LYS A 138 21.07 11.45 -17.18
N TRP A 139 22.00 11.37 -16.24
CA TRP A 139 22.10 12.07 -14.96
C TRP A 139 21.60 13.53 -14.96
N ASP A 140 20.62 13.86 -14.11
CA ASP A 140 20.58 14.98 -13.16
C ASP A 140 19.30 14.87 -12.29
N VAL A 141 19.45 14.73 -10.97
CA VAL A 141 18.38 14.55 -9.97
C VAL A 141 18.18 15.80 -9.09
N SER A 142 18.50 16.98 -9.60
CA SER A 142 18.18 18.26 -8.97
C SER A 142 16.69 18.62 -9.13
N GLY A 143 15.82 17.90 -8.40
CA GLY A 143 14.36 18.01 -8.52
C GLY A 143 13.60 17.98 -7.19
N ILE A 144 14.20 18.48 -6.10
CA ILE A 144 13.47 18.68 -4.82
C ILE A 144 12.53 19.87 -4.98
N LYS A 145 11.35 19.63 -5.56
CA LYS A 145 10.18 20.53 -5.53
C LYS A 145 8.82 19.83 -5.46
N ASN A 146 8.74 18.53 -5.13
CA ASN A 146 7.47 17.79 -5.11
C ASN A 146 7.07 17.15 -3.76
N ILE A 147 7.90 17.20 -2.72
CA ILE A 147 7.52 16.66 -1.39
C ILE A 147 6.37 17.46 -0.78
N LYS A 148 6.39 18.81 -0.92
CA LYS A 148 5.32 19.68 -0.42
C LYS A 148 4.01 19.45 -1.15
N ASP A 149 4.04 19.34 -2.47
CA ASP A 149 2.81 19.11 -3.25
C ASP A 149 2.23 17.74 -2.95
N TRP A 150 3.08 16.73 -2.82
CA TRP A 150 2.63 15.38 -2.47
C TRP A 150 2.11 15.29 -1.03
N ALA A 151 2.80 15.90 -0.07
CA ALA A 151 2.34 16.00 1.32
C ALA A 151 1.03 16.80 1.41
N ASN A 152 0.92 17.93 0.71
CA ASN A 152 -0.31 18.73 0.64
C ASN A 152 -1.45 17.97 -0.03
N ASN A 153 -1.19 17.13 -1.03
CA ASN A 153 -2.22 16.30 -1.67
C ASN A 153 -2.69 15.19 -0.74
N ILE A 154 -1.77 14.63 0.05
CA ILE A 154 -2.13 13.67 1.09
C ILE A 154 -2.89 14.35 2.21
N GLU A 155 -2.44 15.49 2.69
CA GLU A 155 -3.14 16.26 3.72
C GLU A 155 -4.51 16.74 3.21
N GLN A 156 -4.64 17.12 1.94
CA GLN A 156 -5.95 17.41 1.34
C GLN A 156 -6.81 16.16 1.21
N ALA A 157 -6.25 15.02 0.81
CA ALA A 157 -7.00 13.78 0.69
C ALA A 157 -7.37 13.16 2.05
N ILE A 158 -6.54 13.40 3.08
CA ILE A 158 -6.83 13.17 4.49
C ILE A 158 -7.84 14.22 4.98
N GLY A 159 -7.80 15.47 4.53
CA GLY A 159 -8.80 16.50 4.84
C GLY A 159 -10.17 16.22 4.22
N MET A 160 -10.20 15.52 3.08
CA MET A 160 -11.40 14.95 2.45
C MET A 160 -11.82 13.61 3.09
N GLU A 161 -11.21 13.21 4.22
CA GLU A 161 -11.28 11.89 4.89
C GLU A 161 -12.67 11.28 4.96
N SER A 162 -13.71 12.08 5.16
CA SER A 162 -15.00 11.53 5.55
C SER A 162 -15.61 10.65 4.48
N GLU A 163 -15.57 11.05 3.21
CA GLU A 163 -16.32 10.33 2.18
C GLU A 163 -15.55 9.13 1.62
N TYR A 164 -14.21 9.19 1.52
CA TYR A 164 -13.41 8.06 1.04
C TYR A 164 -13.36 6.91 2.04
N TYR A 165 -13.11 7.23 3.31
CA TYR A 165 -13.14 6.22 4.37
C TYR A 165 -14.55 5.66 4.58
N LYS A 166 -15.60 6.49 4.48
CA LYS A 166 -16.99 6.01 4.52
C LYS A 166 -17.30 5.07 3.36
N LYS A 167 -16.91 5.39 2.12
CA LYS A 167 -17.05 4.47 0.97
C LYS A 167 -16.28 3.17 1.19
N ALA A 168 -15.06 3.24 1.72
CA ALA A 168 -14.26 2.05 2.04
C ALA A 168 -14.93 1.19 3.13
N ILE A 169 -15.48 1.82 4.17
CA ILE A 169 -16.26 1.15 5.22
C ILE A 169 -17.53 0.52 4.65
N ASP A 170 -18.25 1.20 3.75
CA ASP A 170 -19.47 0.67 3.14
C ASP A 170 -19.18 -0.51 2.20
N ILE A 171 -18.06 -0.47 1.46
CA ILE A 171 -17.53 -1.64 0.75
C ILE A 171 -17.22 -2.76 1.74
N GLY A 172 -16.51 -2.48 2.84
CA GLY A 172 -16.21 -3.46 3.89
C GLY A 172 -17.46 -4.14 4.45
N LYS A 173 -18.51 -3.37 4.77
CA LYS A 173 -19.80 -3.90 5.25
C LYS A 173 -20.50 -4.79 4.21
N ALA A 174 -20.29 -4.53 2.93
CA ALA A 174 -20.95 -5.23 1.83
C ALA A 174 -20.23 -6.53 1.42
N ILE A 175 -18.92 -6.62 1.64
CA ILE A 175 -18.12 -7.81 1.31
C ILE A 175 -18.71 -9.07 1.94
N ARG A 176 -18.79 -10.14 1.15
CA ARG A 176 -19.23 -11.48 1.54
C ARG A 176 -18.18 -12.52 1.14
N GLY A 177 -18.12 -13.60 1.91
CA GLY A 177 -17.17 -14.69 1.65
C GLY A 177 -15.75 -14.34 2.08
N HIS A 178 -14.76 -15.02 1.49
CA HIS A 178 -13.35 -14.74 1.70
C HIS A 178 -12.88 -13.76 0.62
N THR A 179 -12.55 -12.54 1.01
CA THR A 179 -12.12 -11.49 0.09
C THR A 179 -11.08 -10.64 0.81
N ASP A 180 -9.87 -10.63 0.28
CA ASP A 180 -8.77 -9.85 0.83
C ASP A 180 -8.90 -8.39 0.44
N ILE A 181 -8.20 -7.53 1.18
CA ILE A 181 -8.20 -6.09 0.95
C ILE A 181 -6.76 -5.62 0.79
N SER A 182 -6.51 -4.68 -0.12
CA SER A 182 -5.17 -4.13 -0.32
C SER A 182 -5.19 -2.64 -0.66
N GLY A 183 -4.10 -1.96 -0.38
CA GLY A 183 -3.95 -0.56 -0.77
C GLY A 183 -2.59 0.02 -0.41
N HIS A 184 -2.23 1.09 -1.11
CA HIS A 184 -0.99 1.82 -0.92
C HIS A 184 -1.27 3.27 -0.53
N SER A 185 -0.44 3.87 0.34
CA SER A 185 -0.58 5.27 0.76
C SER A 185 -1.96 5.52 1.38
N LEU A 186 -2.71 6.54 0.96
CA LEU A 186 -4.12 6.73 1.34
C LEU A 186 -5.01 5.50 1.05
N GLY A 187 -4.73 4.76 -0.03
CA GLY A 187 -5.42 3.52 -0.34
C GLY A 187 -5.18 2.46 0.74
N GLY A 188 -4.01 2.45 1.38
CA GLY A 188 -3.70 1.60 2.53
C GLY A 188 -4.56 1.95 3.75
N GLY A 189 -4.78 3.23 4.03
CA GLY A 189 -5.68 3.66 5.10
C GLY A 189 -7.13 3.22 4.84
N MET A 190 -7.63 3.40 3.60
CA MET A 190 -8.94 2.89 3.18
C MET A 190 -9.05 1.37 3.32
N ALA A 191 -7.99 0.64 2.95
CA ALA A 191 -7.92 -0.81 3.11
C ALA A 191 -8.02 -1.23 4.58
N SER A 192 -7.32 -0.54 5.49
CA SER A 192 -7.44 -0.76 6.94
C SER A 192 -8.86 -0.54 7.44
N ALA A 193 -9.52 0.55 7.01
CA ALA A 193 -10.90 0.84 7.44
C ALA A 193 -11.90 -0.21 6.93
N ALA A 194 -11.76 -0.64 5.68
CA ALA A 194 -12.58 -1.69 5.11
C ALA A 194 -12.36 -3.05 5.80
N SER A 195 -11.11 -3.39 6.16
CA SER A 195 -10.79 -4.59 6.95
C SER A 195 -11.42 -4.55 8.33
N MET A 196 -11.31 -3.42 9.04
CA MET A 196 -11.92 -3.24 10.35
C MET A 196 -13.46 -3.34 10.30
N ALA A 197 -14.08 -2.84 9.23
CA ALA A 197 -15.53 -2.91 9.02
C ALA A 197 -16.05 -4.30 8.59
N SER A 198 -15.22 -5.09 7.90
CA SER A 198 -15.61 -6.38 7.30
C SER A 198 -15.15 -7.60 8.09
N GLY A 199 -14.08 -7.47 8.89
CA GLY A 199 -13.36 -8.59 9.48
C GLY A 199 -12.39 -9.30 8.53
N GLN A 200 -12.29 -8.90 7.26
CA GLN A 200 -11.40 -9.52 6.28
C GLN A 200 -9.93 -9.14 6.50
N SER A 201 -9.03 -9.93 5.93
CA SER A 201 -7.58 -9.64 5.94
C SER A 201 -7.24 -8.47 5.03
N ALA A 202 -6.26 -7.65 5.45
CA ALA A 202 -5.73 -6.57 4.62
C ALA A 202 -4.21 -6.56 4.53
N TRP A 203 -3.71 -6.12 3.37
CA TRP A 203 -2.30 -5.83 3.11
C TRP A 203 -2.16 -4.36 2.74
N THR A 204 -1.43 -3.62 3.55
CA THR A 204 -1.28 -2.19 3.37
C THR A 204 0.18 -1.84 3.19
N PHE A 205 0.47 -0.97 2.23
CA PHE A 205 1.83 -0.63 1.82
C PHE A 205 2.06 0.88 2.01
N ASN A 206 3.05 1.26 2.83
CA ASN A 206 3.33 2.65 3.20
C ASN A 206 2.02 3.41 3.49
N ALA A 207 1.17 2.82 4.34
CA ALA A 207 -0.21 3.26 4.47
C ALA A 207 -0.33 4.58 5.25
N ALA A 208 -1.32 5.39 4.89
CA ALA A 208 -1.80 6.43 5.78
C ALA A 208 -2.44 5.81 7.04
N GLY A 209 -2.29 6.48 8.18
CA GLY A 209 -2.88 5.99 9.42
C GLY A 209 -4.40 5.99 9.44
N LEU A 210 -4.97 5.24 10.40
CA LEU A 210 -6.42 5.15 10.61
C LEU A 210 -6.78 5.55 12.04
N ASN A 211 -7.64 6.54 12.20
CA ASN A 211 -8.03 7.03 13.53
C ASN A 211 -8.95 6.00 14.18
N SER A 212 -8.73 5.71 15.46
CA SER A 212 -9.43 4.67 16.22
C SER A 212 -10.96 4.85 16.27
N GLY A 213 -11.46 6.08 16.05
CA GLY A 213 -12.90 6.36 15.96
C GLY A 213 -13.50 6.36 14.55
N THR A 214 -12.70 6.26 13.48
CA THR A 214 -13.18 6.46 12.09
C THR A 214 -14.23 5.44 11.67
N VAL A 215 -14.04 4.16 12.04
CA VAL A 215 -14.96 3.08 11.66
C VAL A 215 -16.34 3.30 12.28
N GLU A 216 -16.38 3.59 13.58
CA GLU A 216 -17.62 3.81 14.32
C GLU A 216 -18.30 5.13 13.94
N LYS A 217 -17.51 6.19 13.72
CA LYS A 217 -17.98 7.51 13.27
C LYS A 217 -18.79 7.43 11.97
N TYR A 218 -18.41 6.55 11.05
CA TYR A 218 -19.12 6.35 9.78
C TYR A 218 -20.07 5.14 9.82
N GLY A 219 -20.59 4.81 11.01
CA GLY A 219 -21.63 3.82 11.21
C GLY A 219 -21.19 2.37 10.93
N GLY A 220 -19.89 2.12 10.89
CA GLY A 220 -19.31 0.78 10.91
C GLY A 220 -19.38 0.19 12.31
N LYS A 221 -19.57 -1.12 12.38
CA LYS A 221 -19.20 -1.88 13.58
C LYS A 221 -17.78 -2.37 13.34
N ILE A 222 -16.92 -2.28 14.35
CA ILE A 222 -15.61 -2.91 14.29
C ILE A 222 -15.85 -4.43 14.38
N LEU A 223 -15.75 -5.10 13.23
CA LEU A 223 -15.87 -6.56 13.11
C LEU A 223 -14.48 -7.23 13.04
N GLY A 224 -13.49 -6.51 12.52
CA GLY A 224 -12.10 -6.95 12.43
C GLY A 224 -11.26 -6.52 13.61
N SER A 225 -9.96 -6.81 13.49
CA SER A 225 -8.94 -6.38 14.45
C SER A 225 -7.69 -5.93 13.70
N ALA A 226 -6.83 -5.13 14.34
CA ALA A 226 -5.53 -4.74 13.79
C ALA A 226 -4.68 -5.96 13.40
N ASN A 227 -4.87 -7.13 14.04
CA ASN A 227 -4.13 -8.35 13.70
C ASN A 227 -4.49 -8.92 12.32
N ASN A 228 -5.62 -8.51 11.73
CA ASN A 228 -6.01 -8.91 10.38
C ASN A 228 -5.28 -8.08 9.31
N ILE A 229 -4.54 -7.04 9.71
CA ILE A 229 -3.90 -6.09 8.81
C ILE A 229 -2.39 -6.34 8.86
N LYS A 230 -1.82 -6.70 7.71
CA LYS A 230 -0.37 -6.84 7.47
C LYS A 230 0.15 -5.53 6.88
N ALA A 231 0.87 -4.76 7.69
CA ALA A 231 1.28 -3.40 7.35
C ALA A 231 2.77 -3.34 6.95
N TYR A 232 3.03 -3.34 5.65
CA TYR A 232 4.38 -3.21 5.09
C TYR A 232 4.79 -1.74 4.99
N ARG A 233 5.92 -1.38 5.59
CA ARG A 233 6.40 0.00 5.66
C ARG A 233 7.87 0.08 5.34
N ILE A 234 8.29 1.04 4.53
CA ILE A 234 9.70 1.30 4.30
C ILE A 234 10.24 2.20 5.40
N ASP A 235 11.40 1.86 5.96
CA ASP A 235 12.02 2.68 6.99
C ASP A 235 12.43 4.08 6.48
N GLY A 236 12.01 5.12 7.21
CA GLY A 236 12.22 6.52 6.86
C GLY A 236 11.61 6.96 5.53
N GLU A 237 10.46 6.41 5.15
CA GLU A 237 9.62 6.90 4.03
C GLU A 237 8.72 8.07 4.46
N LEU A 238 8.25 8.85 3.48
CA LEU A 238 7.61 10.15 3.70
C LEU A 238 6.45 10.13 4.72
N LEU A 239 5.56 9.14 4.71
CA LEU A 239 4.44 9.09 5.67
C LEU A 239 4.89 8.66 7.05
N THR A 240 5.78 7.69 7.15
CA THR A 240 6.38 7.25 8.41
C THR A 240 7.13 8.40 9.08
N SER A 241 7.89 9.21 8.33
CA SER A 241 8.52 10.43 8.86
C SER A 241 7.54 11.53 9.29
N LEU A 242 6.31 11.53 8.78
CA LEU A 242 5.26 12.46 9.21
C LEU A 242 4.44 11.94 10.40
N GLN A 243 4.39 10.61 10.58
CA GLN A 243 3.57 9.92 11.58
C GLN A 243 4.35 9.55 12.84
N GLU A 244 5.62 9.16 12.72
CA GLU A 244 6.43 8.64 13.83
C GLU A 244 7.39 9.73 14.37
N VAL A 245 7.39 9.93 15.68
CA VAL A 245 8.22 10.96 16.35
C VAL A 245 9.60 10.40 16.67
N HIS A 246 10.66 10.85 15.98
CA HIS A 246 12.05 10.54 16.33
C HIS A 246 12.86 11.83 16.55
N ASN A 247 13.17 12.13 17.83
CA ASN A 247 13.55 13.46 18.31
C ASN A 247 14.87 14.08 17.79
N GLU A 248 15.79 13.33 17.17
CA GLU A 248 17.07 13.88 16.68
C GLU A 248 17.19 13.89 15.14
N GLU A 249 16.79 12.83 14.45
CA GLU A 249 16.87 12.73 12.98
C GLU A 249 15.82 13.62 12.28
N ASP A 250 14.65 13.81 12.90
CA ASP A 250 13.59 14.71 12.43
C ASP A 250 14.05 16.17 12.34
N TYR A 251 14.96 16.60 13.21
CA TYR A 251 15.39 17.99 13.29
C TYR A 251 16.18 18.40 12.06
N ASP A 252 17.13 17.57 11.62
CA ASP A 252 17.97 17.86 10.45
C ASP A 252 17.20 17.71 9.13
N LEU A 253 16.26 16.78 9.06
CA LEU A 253 15.36 16.60 7.92
C LEU A 253 14.47 17.84 7.69
N ILE A 254 13.87 18.37 8.77
CA ILE A 254 12.98 19.55 8.74
C ILE A 254 13.78 20.84 8.49
N LYS A 255 14.96 20.98 9.10
CA LYS A 255 15.84 22.15 8.95
C LYS A 255 16.29 22.35 7.50
N ASN A 256 16.59 21.26 6.80
CA ASN A 256 17.07 21.31 5.41
C ASN A 256 15.94 21.49 4.37
N ALA A 257 14.67 21.32 4.78
CA ALA A 257 13.49 21.51 3.93
C ALA A 257 12.87 22.93 4.00
N LEU A 258 13.35 23.79 4.91
CA LEU A 258 12.86 25.15 5.14
C LEU A 258 13.78 26.23 4.55
N PRO A 259 13.25 27.26 3.87
CA PRO A 259 14.02 28.42 3.41
C PRO A 259 14.75 29.12 4.57
N GLU A 260 15.95 29.63 4.32
CA GLU A 260 16.83 30.29 5.29
C GLU A 260 16.12 31.45 6.05
N SER A 261 15.19 32.14 5.38
CA SER A 261 14.39 33.25 5.93
C SER A 261 13.42 32.85 7.06
N LEU A 262 13.12 31.56 7.21
CA LEU A 262 12.29 31.02 8.29
C LEU A 262 13.13 30.42 9.42
N GLN A 263 14.47 30.38 9.28
CA GLN A 263 15.36 29.76 10.26
C GLN A 263 15.67 30.68 11.45
N LYS A 264 15.53 32.02 11.34
CA LYS A 264 15.77 32.97 12.46
C LYS A 264 14.92 34.26 12.32
N PRO A 265 14.44 34.90 13.41
CA PRO A 265 14.76 34.65 14.83
C PRO A 265 13.73 33.77 15.59
N TRP A 266 12.79 33.14 14.90
CA TRP A 266 11.71 32.31 15.47
C TRP A 266 11.98 30.78 15.42
N GLY A 267 13.22 30.38 15.09
CA GLY A 267 13.61 29.04 14.66
C GLY A 267 13.60 27.90 15.69
N ALA A 268 13.09 28.10 16.91
CA ALA A 268 12.95 27.04 17.91
C ALA A 268 11.48 26.67 18.23
N ALA A 269 10.52 27.55 17.93
CA ALA A 269 9.11 27.32 18.24
C ALA A 269 8.28 26.86 17.03
N LEU A 270 8.68 27.22 15.81
CA LEU A 270 7.99 26.80 14.58
C LEU A 270 7.99 25.27 14.28
N PRO A 271 9.07 24.51 14.54
CA PRO A 271 9.01 23.05 14.40
C PRO A 271 8.11 22.40 15.45
N PHE A 272 7.74 23.11 16.52
CA PHE A 272 6.72 22.67 17.47
C PHE A 272 5.30 23.10 17.05
N THR A 273 5.10 24.28 16.46
CA THR A 273 3.75 24.79 16.15
C THR A 273 3.14 24.26 14.84
N LEU A 274 3.94 23.85 13.85
CA LEU A 274 3.40 23.08 12.71
C LEU A 274 3.13 21.61 13.10
N LYS A 275 3.95 21.07 14.00
CA LYS A 275 3.92 19.67 14.45
C LYS A 275 2.76 19.41 15.43
N GLU A 276 2.38 20.38 16.24
CA GLU A 276 1.16 20.30 17.07
C GLU A 276 -0.14 20.23 16.26
N TRP A 277 -0.22 20.77 15.04
CA TRP A 277 -1.46 20.70 14.24
C TRP A 277 -1.52 19.44 13.33
N GLY A 278 -0.37 18.95 12.86
CA GLY A 278 -0.28 17.75 12.02
C GLY A 278 -0.17 16.43 12.81
N SER A 279 0.65 16.39 13.87
CA SER A 279 0.90 15.15 14.62
C SER A 279 -0.16 14.85 15.68
N LEU A 280 -0.98 15.83 16.09
CA LEU A 280 -2.15 15.57 16.95
C LEU A 280 -3.38 15.08 16.15
N ALA A 281 -3.34 15.14 14.82
CA ALA A 281 -4.48 14.81 13.96
C ALA A 281 -4.26 13.55 13.09
N ALA A 282 -3.02 13.23 12.71
CA ALA A 282 -2.71 12.05 11.90
C ALA A 282 -2.49 10.80 12.80
N PRO A 283 -3.40 9.81 12.76
CA PRO A 283 -3.26 8.57 13.51
C PRO A 283 -2.12 7.69 12.96
N ASP A 284 -1.70 6.68 13.73
CA ASP A 284 -0.74 5.67 13.26
C ASP A 284 -1.37 4.69 12.26
N ALA A 285 -0.52 4.11 11.39
CA ALA A 285 -0.90 2.97 10.56
C ALA A 285 -1.27 1.77 11.43
N VAL A 286 -2.48 1.24 11.24
CA VAL A 286 -3.01 0.10 12.00
C VAL A 286 -2.53 -1.20 11.35
N GLY A 287 -1.99 -2.12 12.15
CA GLY A 287 -1.68 -3.48 11.70
C GLY A 287 -0.46 -4.10 12.37
N ALA A 288 -0.25 -5.39 12.12
CA ALA A 288 1.02 -6.04 12.38
C ALA A 288 2.07 -5.49 11.40
N GLN A 289 2.99 -4.68 11.93
CA GLN A 289 3.98 -3.97 11.12
C GLN A 289 5.10 -4.90 10.65
N HIS A 290 5.44 -4.78 9.36
CA HIS A 290 6.61 -5.37 8.73
C HIS A 290 7.47 -4.25 8.15
N ILE A 291 8.57 -3.93 8.83
CA ILE A 291 9.47 -2.85 8.42
C ILE A 291 10.47 -3.38 7.39
N LEU A 292 10.44 -2.78 6.20
CA LEU A 292 11.34 -3.03 5.09
C LEU A 292 12.52 -2.04 5.16
N SER A 293 13.70 -2.55 5.46
CA SER A 293 14.94 -1.77 5.42
C SER A 293 15.52 -1.68 4.00
N GLY A 294 16.36 -0.67 3.73
CA GLY A 294 17.10 -0.58 2.47
C GLY A 294 16.41 0.25 1.37
N GLY A 295 15.38 1.03 1.71
CA GLY A 295 14.83 2.06 0.83
C GLY A 295 15.88 3.09 0.43
N THR A 296 15.91 3.47 -0.85
CA THR A 296 16.93 4.37 -1.42
C THR A 296 16.30 5.66 -1.97
N GLY A 297 17.11 6.70 -2.18
CA GLY A 297 16.63 7.97 -2.72
C GLY A 297 15.94 8.87 -1.68
N SER A 298 15.08 9.77 -2.17
CA SER A 298 14.33 10.71 -1.35
C SER A 298 13.22 10.03 -0.55
N LEU A 299 12.62 10.74 0.41
CA LEU A 299 11.45 10.27 1.16
C LEU A 299 10.30 9.86 0.23
N LEU A 300 10.10 10.59 -0.87
CA LEU A 300 9.07 10.29 -1.87
C LEU A 300 9.42 9.05 -2.68
N ASP A 301 10.70 8.87 -3.03
CA ASP A 301 11.15 7.65 -3.71
C ASP A 301 10.88 6.44 -2.81
N LYS A 302 11.24 6.52 -1.52
CA LYS A 302 10.98 5.45 -0.53
C LYS A 302 9.50 5.20 -0.30
N HIS A 303 8.65 6.22 -0.43
CA HIS A 303 7.22 6.04 -0.32
C HIS A 303 6.64 5.24 -1.48
N GLY A 304 7.27 5.25 -2.66
CA GLY A 304 6.79 4.55 -3.84
C GLY A 304 6.50 3.05 -3.61
N ILE A 305 5.36 2.59 -4.13
CA ILE A 305 4.96 1.17 -4.11
C ILE A 305 5.96 0.28 -4.86
N ASP A 306 6.67 0.83 -5.84
CA ASP A 306 7.72 0.13 -6.60
C ASP A 306 8.91 -0.24 -5.72
N GLN A 307 9.34 0.65 -4.81
CA GLN A 307 10.36 0.30 -3.82
C GLN A 307 9.86 -0.74 -2.83
N THR A 308 8.60 -0.65 -2.42
CA THR A 308 8.00 -1.65 -1.52
C THR A 308 8.00 -3.03 -2.16
N ILE A 309 7.56 -3.14 -3.42
CA ILE A 309 7.59 -4.38 -4.19
C ILE A 309 9.03 -4.91 -4.29
N LYS A 310 9.99 -4.03 -4.62
CA LYS A 310 11.39 -4.42 -4.76
C LYS A 310 11.93 -4.99 -3.45
N LEU A 311 11.74 -4.32 -2.32
CA LEU A 311 12.27 -4.76 -1.03
C LEU A 311 11.62 -6.07 -0.55
N ILE A 312 10.33 -6.27 -0.81
CA ILE A 312 9.67 -7.56 -0.53
C ILE A 312 10.27 -8.67 -1.40
N GLU A 313 10.54 -8.45 -2.69
CA GLU A 313 11.21 -9.45 -3.53
C GLU A 313 12.67 -9.70 -3.07
N ASP A 314 13.40 -8.66 -2.67
CA ASP A 314 14.77 -8.79 -2.16
C ASP A 314 14.80 -9.65 -0.86
N GLU A 315 13.86 -9.45 0.07
CA GLU A 315 13.71 -10.31 1.26
C GLU A 315 13.39 -11.75 0.90
N LYS A 316 12.47 -11.96 -0.07
CA LYS A 316 12.12 -13.31 -0.52
C LYS A 316 13.31 -14.05 -1.13
N ASP A 317 14.13 -13.36 -1.91
CA ASP A 317 15.31 -13.97 -2.51
C ASP A 317 16.34 -14.38 -1.43
N ASN A 318 16.51 -13.56 -0.39
CA ASN A 318 17.32 -13.90 0.78
C ASN A 318 16.76 -15.11 1.55
N ASP A 319 15.44 -15.19 1.71
CA ASP A 319 14.78 -16.30 2.39
C ASP A 319 14.90 -17.60 1.60
N ILE A 320 14.69 -17.54 0.29
CA ILE A 320 14.89 -18.66 -0.62
C ILE A 320 16.33 -19.19 -0.50
N ALA A 321 17.32 -18.30 -0.49
CA ALA A 321 18.73 -18.67 -0.31
C ALA A 321 18.98 -19.33 1.05
N THR A 322 18.44 -18.75 2.13
CA THR A 322 18.56 -19.29 3.49
C THR A 322 17.97 -20.69 3.57
N ILE A 323 16.73 -20.90 3.10
CA ILE A 323 16.06 -22.20 3.13
C ILE A 323 16.85 -23.22 2.31
N ARG A 324 17.27 -22.87 1.08
CA ARG A 324 18.03 -23.78 0.22
C ARG A 324 19.37 -24.20 0.80
N SER A 325 20.00 -23.37 1.63
CA SER A 325 21.26 -23.73 2.30
C SER A 325 21.08 -24.71 3.49
N ARG A 326 19.82 -24.99 3.87
CA ARG A 326 19.41 -25.75 5.06
C ARG A 326 18.46 -26.92 4.74
N ILE A 327 18.26 -27.21 3.44
CA ILE A 327 17.61 -28.42 2.93
C ILE A 327 18.69 -29.48 2.70
#